data_AF-A0A7T8GTC5-F1
#
_entry.id   AF-A0A7T8GTC5-F1
#
_cell.length_a   1.000
_cell.length_b   1.000
_cell.length_c   1.000
_cell.angle_alpha   90.00
_cell.angle_beta   90.00
_cell.angle_gamma   90.00
#
_symmetry.space_group_name_H-M   'P 1'
#
loop_
_entity.id
_entity.type
_entity.pdbx_description
1 polymer ?
#
loop_
_entity_poly.entity_id
_entity_poly.type
_entity_poly.pdbx_seq_one_letter_code
_entity_poly.pdbx_strand_id
1 'polypeptide(L)' 'MAGRISGVRTRLAELCPGSLFVHCCNHSLDLALEEVARDVSLIAEIFNFVQSVSTVIRESAKRMSLYQSLFS' A
#
# COMPACT_ATOMS: atom_id res chain seq x y z
N MET A 1 2.65 -2.38 -4.46
CA MET A 1 3.72 -1.35 -4.53
C MET A 1 3.21 -0.07 -5.19
N ALA A 2 2.83 0.94 -4.40
CA ALA A 2 2.72 2.32 -4.87
C ALA A 2 4.08 3.00 -4.64
N GLY A 3 5.03 2.75 -5.55
CA GLY A 3 6.30 3.50 -5.54
C GLY A 3 6.06 4.99 -5.79
N ARG A 4 7.05 5.84 -5.50
CA ARG A 4 6.99 7.29 -5.74
C ARG A 4 6.56 7.67 -7.17
N ILE A 5 6.85 6.79 -8.12
CA ILE A 5 6.46 6.93 -9.53
C ILE A 5 5.46 5.81 -9.82
N SER A 6 4.25 6.18 -10.25
CA SER A 6 3.25 5.22 -10.72
C SER A 6 3.51 4.84 -12.18
N GLY A 7 3.13 3.61 -12.56
CA GLY A 7 3.27 3.14 -13.94
C GLY A 7 4.71 2.88 -14.39
N VAL A 8 5.67 2.72 -13.48
CA VAL A 8 7.08 2.45 -13.80
C VAL A 8 7.24 1.24 -14.73
N ARG A 9 6.50 0.16 -14.47
CA ARG A 9 6.47 -1.02 -15.34
C ARG A 9 6.05 -0.66 -16.77
N THR A 10 4.97 0.09 -16.91
CA THR A 10 4.43 0.52 -18.21
C THR A 10 5.46 1.36 -18.96
N ARG A 11 6.05 2.36 -18.29
CA ARG A 11 7.08 3.22 -18.89
C ARG A 11 8.34 2.44 -19.30
N LEU A 12 8.76 1.46 -18.50
CA LEU A 12 9.89 0.59 -18.83
C LEU A 12 9.60 -0.31 -20.04
N ALA A 13 8.37 -0.83 -20.15
CA ALA A 13 7.96 -1.63 -21.30
C ALA A 13 7.91 -0.81 -22.60
N GLU A 14 7.50 0.47 -22.53
CA GLU A 14 7.51 1.39 -23.67
C GLU A 14 8.92 1.75 -24.13
N LEU A 15 9.84 1.98 -23.19
CA LEU A 15 11.24 2.35 -23.48
C LEU A 15 12.10 1.14 -23.87
N CYS A 16 11.83 -0.03 -23.29
CA CYS A 16 12.58 -1.26 -23.52
C CYS A 16 11.62 -2.45 -23.62
N PRO A 17 11.13 -2.77 -24.83
CA PRO A 17 10.15 -3.83 -25.04
C PRO A 17 10.61 -5.23 -24.64
N GLY A 18 11.94 -5.45 -24.56
CA GLY A 18 12.54 -6.72 -24.11
C GLY A 18 12.73 -6.83 -22.60
N SER A 19 12.31 -5.82 -21.82
CA SER A 19 12.46 -5.84 -20.36
C SER A 19 11.48 -6.81 -19.71
N LEU A 20 11.97 -7.64 -18.78
CA LEU A 20 11.16 -8.55 -17.99
C LEU A 20 10.83 -7.90 -16.64
N PHE A 21 9.55 -7.84 -16.32
CA PHE A 21 9.10 -7.44 -15.00
C PHE A 21 8.89 -8.69 -14.14
N VAL A 22 9.76 -8.86 -13.14
CA VAL A 22 9.67 -9.92 -12.14
C VAL A 22 9.45 -9.30 -10.77
N HIS A 23 8.57 -9.90 -9.99
CA HIS A 23 8.38 -9.51 -8.60
C HIS A 23 9.61 -9.93 -7.78
N CYS A 24 10.08 -9.05 -6.90
CA CYS A 24 11.08 -9.45 -5.91
C CYS A 24 10.45 -10.39 -4.88
N CYS A 25 11.26 -11.25 -4.26
CA CYS A 25 10.76 -12.25 -3.31
C CYS A 25 10.01 -11.61 -2.13
N ASN A 26 10.44 -10.44 -1.66
CA ASN A 26 9.72 -9.70 -0.62
C ASN A 26 8.32 -9.30 -1.08
N HIS A 27 8.15 -8.88 -2.33
CA HIS A 27 6.83 -8.52 -2.84
C HIS A 27 5.95 -9.76 -3.05
N SER A 28 6.51 -10.86 -3.54
CA SER A 28 5.79 -12.13 -3.62
C SER A 28 5.33 -12.61 -2.25
N LEU A 29 6.17 -12.46 -1.22
CA LEU A 29 5.81 -12.77 0.16
C LEU A 29 4.71 -11.83 0.68
N ASP A 30 4.84 -10.53 0.45
CA ASP A 30 3.84 -9.53 0.84
C ASP A 30 2.46 -9.85 0.27
N LEU A 31 2.39 -10.20 -1.03
CA LEU A 31 1.14 -10.63 -1.67
C LEU A 31 0.57 -11.91 -1.05
N ALA A 32 1.41 -12.91 -0.79
CA ALA A 32 0.97 -14.16 -0.17
C ALA A 32 0.43 -13.93 1.26
N LEU A 33 1.09 -13.07 2.04
CA LEU A 33 0.63 -12.69 3.38
C LEU A 33 -0.68 -11.90 3.31
N GLU A 34 -0.80 -10.97 2.36
CA GLU A 34 -2.02 -10.19 2.16
C GLU A 34 -3.21 -11.08 1.78
N GLU A 35 -3.02 -12.06 0.91
CA GLU A 35 -4.04 -13.06 0.54
C GLU A 35 -4.53 -13.81 1.77
N VAL A 36 -3.61 -14.43 2.52
CA VAL A 36 -3.94 -15.21 3.72
C VAL A 36 -4.58 -14.34 4.81
N ALA A 37 -4.12 -13.10 4.95
CA ALA A 37 -4.67 -12.16 5.92
C ALA A 37 -6.13 -11.79 5.65
N ARG A 38 -6.56 -11.76 4.38
CA ARG A 38 -7.95 -11.49 4.01
C ARG A 38 -8.87 -12.67 4.34
N ASP A 39 -8.36 -13.90 4.27
CA ASP A 39 -9.12 -15.11 4.57
C ASP A 39 -9.35 -15.33 6.08
N VAL A 40 -8.50 -14.75 6.91
CA VAL A 40 -8.64 -14.79 8.37
C VAL A 40 -9.45 -13.58 8.84
N SER A 41 -10.74 -13.79 9.17
CA SER A 41 -11.68 -12.70 9.52
C SER A 41 -11.16 -11.74 10.60
N LEU A 42 -10.54 -12.27 11.65
CA LEU A 42 -9.94 -11.44 12.71
C LEU A 42 -8.88 -10.48 12.18
N ILE A 43 -8.00 -10.96 11.29
CA ILE A 43 -6.92 -10.16 10.73
C ILE A 43 -7.48 -9.13 9.74
N ALA A 44 -8.44 -9.55 8.90
CA ALA A 44 -9.13 -8.67 7.98
C ALA A 44 -9.86 -7.53 8.72
N GLU A 45 -10.55 -7.82 9.82
CA GLU A 45 -11.23 -6.83 10.67
C GLU A 45 -10.23 -5.84 11.27
N ILE A 46 -9.09 -6.31 11.78
CA ILE A 46 -8.03 -5.44 12.31
C ILE A 46 -7.50 -4.51 11.21
N PHE A 47 -7.21 -5.03 10.01
CA PHE A 47 -6.74 -4.19 8.91
C PHE A 47 -7.78 -3.17 8.48
N ASN A 48 -9.06 -3.56 8.40
CA ASN A 48 -10.15 -2.64 8.08
C ASN A 48 -10.30 -1.55 9.15
N PHE A 49 -10.14 -1.89 10.43
CA PHE A 49 -10.18 -0.93 11.53
C PHE A 49 -9.04 0.09 11.42
N VAL A 50 -7.80 -0.37 11.24
CA VAL A 50 -6.64 0.52 11.06
C VAL A 50 -6.80 1.41 9.84
N GLN A 51 -7.26 0.85 8.72
CA GLN A 51 -7.55 1.60 7.51
C GLN A 51 -8.61 2.67 7.75
N SER A 52 -9.68 2.36 8.50
CA SER A 52 -10.73 3.31 8.87
C SER A 52 -10.20 4.46 9.70
N VAL A 53 -9.36 4.18 10.72
CA VAL A 53 -8.71 5.22 11.53
C VAL A 53 -7.82 6.12 10.66
N SER A 54 -7.01 5.52 9.78
CA SER A 54 -6.16 6.28 8.85
C SER A 54 -7.00 7.16 7.91
N THR A 55 -8.10 6.63 7.38
CA THR A 55 -9.02 7.37 6.52
C THR A 55 -9.61 8.57 7.26
N VAL A 56 -10.13 8.37 8.48
CA VAL A 56 -10.63 9.47 9.32
C VAL A 56 -9.58 10.56 9.47
N ILE A 57 -8.33 10.22 9.79
CA ILE A 57 -7.26 11.22 9.95
C ILE A 57 -7.02 11.99 8.64
N ARG A 58 -6.88 11.27 7.52
CA ARG A 58 -6.44 11.83 6.23
C ARG A 58 -7.52 12.58 5.46
N GLU A 59 -8.79 12.28 5.69
CA GLU A 59 -9.94 12.93 5.01
C GLU A 59 -10.11 14.42 5.37
N SER A 60 -9.45 14.90 6.44
CA SER A 60 -9.50 16.30 6.82
C SER A 60 -8.10 16.86 6.98
N ALA A 61 -7.80 17.92 6.25
CA ALA A 61 -6.55 18.66 6.39
C ALA A 61 -6.32 19.12 7.85
N LYS A 62 -7.38 19.50 8.56
CA LYS A 62 -7.32 19.89 9.99
C LYS A 62 -6.99 18.70 10.90
N ARG A 63 -7.57 17.52 10.66
CA ARG A 63 -7.27 16.32 11.46
C ARG A 63 -5.86 15.81 11.18
N MET A 64 -5.43 15.86 9.92
CA MET A 64 -4.06 15.53 9.53
C MET A 64 -3.03 16.48 10.16
N SER A 65 -3.28 17.80 10.15
CA SER A 65 -2.38 18.77 10.77
C SER A 65 -2.29 18.58 12.29
N LEU A 66 -3.42 18.30 12.94
CA LEU A 66 -3.45 17.98 14.37
C LEU A 66 -2.66 16.71 14.68
N TYR A 67 -2.90 15.64 13.92
CA TYR A 67 -2.17 14.38 14.06
C TYR A 67 -0.66 14.61 13.92
N GLN A 68 -0.22 15.34 12.90
CA GLN A 68 1.19 15.67 12.72
C GLN A 68 1.75 16.44 13.92
N SER A 69 1.03 17.41 14.46
CA SER A 69 1.50 18.20 15.62
C SER A 69 1.61 17.41 16.93
N LEU A 70 0.86 16.31 17.07
CA LEU A 70 0.87 15.48 18.28
C LEU A 70 1.99 14.42 18.27
N PHE A 71 2.47 14.04 17.08
CA PHE A 71 3.39 12.91 16.89
C PHE A 71 4.66 13.29 16.08
N SER A 72 4.95 14.58 15.95
CA SER A 72 6.21 15.14 15.44
C SER A 72 7.18 15.45 16.57
#